data_AF-A0A2N5KU82-F1
#
_entry.id   AF-A0A2N5KU82-F1
#
_cell.length_a   1.000
_cell.length_b   1.000
_cell.length_c   1.000
_cell.angle_alpha   90.00
_cell.angle_beta   90.00
_cell.angle_gamma   90.00
#
_symmetry.space_group_name_H-M   'P 1'
#
loop_
_entity.id
_entity.type
_entity.pdbx_description
1 polymer ?
#
loop_
_entity_poly.entity_id
_entity_poly.type
_entity_poly.pdbx_seq_one_letter_code
_entity_poly.pdbx_strand_id
1 'polypeptide(L)'
;MRKTISLVASVASAVLIAGGVALAATLQGTGGDDVLVGTTSGDVMIPYGGNDTVYGGEGNDDVRHSFGDDAIKGGPGNDTLRGGRGSDAIYGGPGKDLIDCAYLETRASDVADTAYYTPSEGDVVVDCKEAYPKDPTNPTDLSDPTYQT
;
A
#
# COMPACT_ATOMS: atom_id res chain seq x y z
N MET A 1 -8.38 20.51 18.55
CA MET A 1 -9.01 21.42 17.57
C MET A 1 -9.11 20.64 16.26
N ARG A 2 -10.33 20.39 15.76
CA ARG A 2 -10.57 19.55 14.59
C ARG A 2 -10.19 20.36 13.34
N LYS A 3 -9.21 19.89 12.55
CA LYS A 3 -8.83 20.53 11.29
C LYS A 3 -9.85 20.14 10.21
N THR A 4 -10.34 21.14 9.51
CA THR A 4 -11.33 21.08 8.44
C THR A 4 -10.77 20.32 7.23
N ILE A 5 -11.55 19.39 6.67
CA ILE A 5 -11.25 18.70 5.40
C ILE A 5 -11.29 19.75 4.28
N SER A 6 -10.14 19.99 3.65
CA SER A 6 -10.01 20.94 2.55
C SER A 6 -10.22 20.19 1.23
N LEU A 7 -11.40 20.38 0.64
CA LEU A 7 -11.81 19.79 -0.63
C LEU A 7 -11.01 20.43 -1.79
N VAL A 8 -9.92 19.80 -2.24
CA VAL A 8 -9.28 20.19 -3.52
C VAL A 8 -9.82 19.30 -4.63
N ALA A 9 -10.90 19.78 -5.26
CA ALA A 9 -11.39 19.26 -6.52
C ALA A 9 -10.34 19.52 -7.62
N SER A 10 -9.72 18.47 -8.16
CA SER A 10 -8.90 18.61 -9.37
C SER A 10 -8.79 17.37 -10.25
N VAL A 11 -9.21 16.18 -9.82
CA VAL A 11 -9.39 15.05 -10.76
C VAL A 11 -10.59 14.23 -10.30
N ALA A 12 -11.42 13.86 -11.26
CA ALA A 12 -12.68 13.16 -11.04
C ALA A 12 -12.45 11.76 -10.45
N SER A 13 -12.86 11.54 -9.19
CA SER A 13 -13.76 10.46 -8.75
C SER A 13 -13.81 10.35 -7.22
N ALA A 14 -15.04 10.22 -6.70
CA ALA A 14 -15.46 9.85 -5.35
C ALA A 14 -14.83 10.57 -4.13
N VAL A 15 -15.55 11.56 -3.61
CA VAL A 15 -15.49 11.98 -2.20
C VAL A 15 -16.22 10.93 -1.35
N LEU A 16 -15.52 10.31 -0.40
CA LEU A 16 -16.12 9.34 0.50
C LEU A 16 -16.76 10.03 1.70
N ILE A 17 -18.09 10.05 1.76
CA ILE A 17 -18.82 10.25 3.02
C ILE A 17 -19.91 9.19 3.11
N ALA A 18 -19.71 8.27 4.07
CA ALA A 18 -20.71 7.45 4.75
C ALA A 18 -21.98 7.06 3.97
N GLY A 19 -22.03 5.81 3.52
CA GLY A 19 -23.30 5.10 3.32
C GLY A 19 -23.86 5.04 1.89
N GLY A 20 -23.01 5.08 0.86
CA GLY A 20 -23.44 4.89 -0.52
C GLY A 20 -22.69 3.74 -1.20
N VAL A 21 -23.42 2.68 -1.57
CA VAL A 21 -22.94 1.56 -2.40
C VAL A 21 -22.41 2.06 -3.73
N ALA A 22 -21.09 2.05 -3.90
CA ALA A 22 -20.45 2.18 -5.20
C ALA A 22 -20.11 0.76 -5.71
N LEU A 23 -20.48 0.48 -6.95
CA LEU A 23 -20.04 -0.71 -7.68
C LEU A 23 -18.64 -0.38 -8.22
N ALA A 24 -17.59 -0.91 -7.60
CA ALA A 24 -16.18 -0.62 -7.91
C ALA A 24 -15.85 0.90 -7.95
N ALA A 25 -15.34 1.40 -6.83
CA ALA A 25 -14.98 2.78 -6.63
C ALA A 25 -13.49 3.01 -6.90
N THR A 26 -13.15 4.14 -7.54
CA THR A 26 -11.80 4.69 -7.48
C THR A 26 -11.76 5.72 -6.37
N LEU A 27 -10.98 5.46 -5.33
CA LEU A 27 -10.76 6.35 -4.19
C LEU A 27 -9.37 6.94 -4.28
N GLN A 28 -9.27 8.24 -4.03
CA GLN A 28 -8.01 8.96 -4.13
C GLN A 28 -7.83 9.86 -2.91
N GLY A 29 -6.69 9.74 -2.25
CA GLY A 29 -6.25 10.63 -1.19
C GLY A 29 -5.56 11.88 -1.75
N THR A 30 -4.75 12.50 -0.91
CA THR A 30 -4.07 13.77 -1.10
C THR A 30 -2.58 13.63 -0.73
N GLY A 31 -1.85 14.74 -0.64
CA GLY A 31 -0.45 14.70 -0.20
C GLY A 31 -0.26 14.74 1.33
N GLY A 32 -1.31 14.51 2.12
CA GLY A 32 -1.19 14.36 3.58
C GLY A 32 -2.13 13.28 4.09
N ASP A 33 -2.04 13.02 5.40
CA ASP A 33 -2.70 11.87 6.05
C ASP A 33 -4.21 11.77 5.76
N ASP A 34 -4.60 10.68 5.11
CA ASP A 34 -5.94 10.39 4.66
C ASP A 34 -6.50 9.07 5.22
N VAL A 35 -7.84 8.95 5.18
CA VAL A 35 -8.54 7.70 5.49
C VAL A 35 -9.38 7.28 4.30
N LEU A 36 -9.02 6.16 3.68
CA LEU A 36 -9.72 5.56 2.54
C LEU A 36 -10.48 4.32 3.02
N VAL A 37 -11.76 4.22 2.68
CA VAL A 37 -12.59 3.05 2.99
C VAL A 37 -13.34 2.64 1.72
N GLY A 38 -12.97 1.49 1.17
CA GLY A 38 -13.64 0.87 0.05
C GLY A 38 -15.00 0.26 0.44
N THR A 39 -15.49 -0.62 -0.42
CA THR A 39 -16.86 -1.07 -0.52
C THR A 39 -16.94 -2.57 -0.31
N THR A 40 -18.00 -3.20 -0.82
CA THR A 40 -18.11 -4.67 -0.87
C THR A 40 -17.83 -5.21 -2.27
N SER A 41 -17.19 -4.40 -3.12
CA SER A 41 -16.81 -4.71 -4.49
C SER A 41 -15.36 -4.32 -4.68
N GLY A 42 -14.68 -4.91 -5.68
CA GLY A 42 -13.28 -4.60 -5.94
C GLY A 42 -13.08 -3.12 -6.28
N ASP A 43 -12.23 -2.47 -5.49
CA ASP A 43 -11.96 -1.03 -5.55
C ASP A 43 -10.53 -0.73 -6.02
N VAL A 44 -10.32 0.49 -6.52
CA VAL A 44 -8.97 1.03 -6.79
C VAL A 44 -8.73 2.17 -5.82
N MET A 45 -7.72 2.05 -4.98
CA MET A 45 -7.38 3.03 -3.95
C MET A 45 -5.98 3.61 -4.18
N ILE A 46 -5.89 4.94 -4.18
CA ILE A 46 -4.66 5.69 -4.43
C ILE A 46 -4.47 6.70 -3.29
N PRO A 47 -3.76 6.33 -2.21
CA PRO A 47 -3.60 7.18 -1.02
C PRO A 47 -2.75 8.43 -1.30
N TYR A 48 -1.72 8.30 -2.14
CA TYR A 48 -0.67 9.28 -2.42
C TYR A 48 0.32 9.48 -1.29
N GLY A 49 0.29 10.62 -0.59
CA GLY A 49 1.35 10.97 0.33
C GLY A 49 0.81 11.29 1.71
N GLY A 50 1.60 11.03 2.75
CA GLY A 50 1.17 11.16 4.13
C GLY A 50 1.12 9.80 4.80
N ASN A 51 0.75 9.79 6.09
CA ASN A 51 0.59 8.53 6.81
C ASN A 51 -0.88 8.13 6.78
N ASP A 52 -1.22 7.28 5.83
CA ASP A 52 -2.58 6.97 5.44
C ASP A 52 -3.13 5.74 6.16
N THR A 53 -4.46 5.69 6.30
CA THR A 53 -5.17 4.47 6.73
C THR A 53 -6.12 4.02 5.64
N VAL A 54 -5.89 2.82 5.10
CA VAL A 54 -6.63 2.27 3.97
C VAL A 54 -7.35 1.00 4.39
N TYR A 55 -8.65 0.93 4.11
CA TYR A 55 -9.49 -0.25 4.30
C TYR A 55 -10.13 -0.62 2.95
N GLY A 56 -9.80 -1.76 2.38
CA GLY A 56 -10.35 -2.21 1.10
C GLY A 56 -11.81 -2.65 1.20
N GLY A 57 -12.13 -3.46 2.20
CA GLY A 57 -13.50 -3.92 2.42
C GLY A 57 -13.65 -5.35 1.95
N GLU A 58 -14.76 -5.69 1.29
CA GLU A 58 -14.87 -6.99 0.60
C GLU A 58 -14.63 -6.77 -0.89
N GLY A 59 -14.04 -7.73 -1.59
CA GLY A 59 -13.79 -7.63 -3.02
C GLY A 59 -12.33 -7.88 -3.35
N ASN A 60 -11.97 -7.69 -4.62
CA ASN A 60 -10.57 -7.77 -5.03
C ASN A 60 -10.06 -6.35 -5.23
N ASP A 61 -9.32 -5.84 -4.26
CA ASP A 61 -8.93 -4.44 -4.20
C ASP A 61 -7.52 -4.20 -4.74
N ASP A 62 -7.28 -3.02 -5.32
CA ASP A 62 -5.98 -2.55 -5.80
C ASP A 62 -5.58 -1.27 -5.05
N VAL A 63 -4.69 -1.40 -4.06
CA VAL A 63 -4.10 -0.27 -3.31
C VAL A 63 -2.71 0.03 -3.88
N ARG A 64 -2.49 1.26 -4.36
CA ARG A 64 -1.22 1.66 -4.98
C ARG A 64 -0.87 3.13 -4.80
N HIS A 65 0.43 3.41 -4.89
CA HIS A 65 1.00 4.76 -4.73
C HIS A 65 0.77 5.32 -3.32
N SER A 66 1.06 4.53 -2.29
CA SER A 66 1.13 4.99 -0.90
C SER A 66 2.56 5.45 -0.59
N PHE A 67 2.72 6.63 0.00
CA PHE A 67 4.00 7.20 0.39
C PHE A 67 3.88 7.78 1.80
N GLY A 68 4.67 7.27 2.74
CA GLY A 68 4.59 7.60 4.15
C GLY A 68 4.49 6.33 4.96
N ASP A 69 4.29 6.45 6.27
CA ASP A 69 4.11 5.26 7.11
C ASP A 69 2.63 4.87 7.11
N ASP A 70 2.27 3.90 6.26
CA ASP A 70 0.87 3.61 5.94
C ASP A 70 0.33 2.37 6.66
N ALA A 71 -0.96 2.39 6.98
CA ALA A 71 -1.70 1.26 7.52
C ALA A 71 -2.73 0.77 6.49
N ILE A 72 -2.41 -0.33 5.81
CA ILE A 72 -3.23 -0.88 4.71
C ILE A 72 -3.90 -2.17 5.16
N LYS A 73 -5.20 -2.29 4.98
CA LYS A 73 -5.97 -3.51 5.20
C LYS A 73 -6.81 -3.83 3.96
N GLY A 74 -6.51 -4.92 3.26
CA GLY A 74 -7.28 -5.40 2.11
C GLY A 74 -8.68 -5.83 2.54
N GLY A 75 -8.78 -6.92 3.27
CA GLY A 75 -10.05 -7.48 3.73
C GLY A 75 -10.29 -8.85 3.09
N PRO A 76 -11.54 -9.33 2.97
CA PRO A 76 -11.82 -10.56 2.25
C PRO A 76 -11.78 -10.37 0.73
N GLY A 77 -11.04 -11.24 0.05
CA GLY A 77 -10.93 -11.32 -1.41
C GLY A 77 -9.47 -11.43 -1.85
N ASN A 78 -9.22 -11.31 -3.16
CA ASN A 78 -7.86 -11.44 -3.70
C ASN A 78 -7.30 -10.04 -3.97
N ASP A 79 -6.55 -9.51 -3.02
CA ASP A 79 -6.13 -8.11 -3.06
C ASP A 79 -4.73 -7.94 -3.66
N THR A 80 -4.50 -6.78 -4.27
CA THR A 80 -3.16 -6.29 -4.65
C THR A 80 -2.84 -5.07 -3.80
N LEU A 81 -1.93 -5.22 -2.84
CA LEU A 81 -1.62 -4.20 -1.85
C LEU A 81 -0.18 -3.76 -2.00
N ARG A 82 0.03 -2.48 -2.27
CA ARG A 82 1.36 -1.87 -2.37
C ARG A 82 1.58 -0.84 -1.27
N GLY A 83 2.52 -1.13 -0.37
CA GLY A 83 2.94 -0.23 0.71
C GLY A 83 3.63 1.00 0.16
N GLY A 84 4.71 0.80 -0.59
CA GLY A 84 5.37 1.90 -1.24
C GLY A 84 6.56 2.39 -0.42
N ARG A 85 6.72 3.71 -0.23
CA ARG A 85 7.84 4.24 0.55
C ARG A 85 7.37 4.48 1.98
N GLY A 86 8.17 4.08 2.95
CA GLY A 86 7.94 4.38 4.36
C GLY A 86 8.03 3.12 5.18
N SER A 87 7.47 3.14 6.39
CA SER A 87 7.29 1.97 7.22
C SER A 87 5.85 1.53 7.21
N ASP A 88 5.55 0.53 6.39
CA ASP A 88 4.16 0.14 6.14
C ASP A 88 3.72 -1.05 6.99
N ALA A 89 2.48 -0.99 7.46
CA ALA A 89 1.78 -2.11 8.07
C ALA A 89 0.66 -2.58 7.13
N ILE A 90 0.90 -3.68 6.43
CA ILE A 90 -0.02 -4.21 5.42
C ILE A 90 -0.67 -5.49 5.95
N TYR A 91 -2.00 -5.54 5.94
CA TYR A 91 -2.79 -6.72 6.25
C TYR A 91 -3.60 -7.14 5.03
N GLY A 92 -3.24 -8.25 4.38
CA GLY A 92 -3.98 -8.80 3.24
C GLY A 92 -5.40 -9.18 3.64
N GLY A 93 -5.50 -10.14 4.55
CA GLY A 93 -6.78 -10.68 5.00
C GLY A 93 -7.02 -12.05 4.41
N PRO A 94 -8.29 -12.51 4.40
CA PRO A 94 -8.65 -13.78 3.80
C PRO A 94 -8.65 -13.71 2.26
N GLY A 95 -7.82 -14.53 1.61
CA GLY A 95 -7.84 -14.74 0.15
C GLY A 95 -6.45 -14.96 -0.43
N LYS A 96 -6.31 -14.78 -1.75
CA LYS A 96 -5.02 -14.85 -2.45
C LYS A 96 -4.52 -13.44 -2.71
N ASP A 97 -3.69 -12.97 -1.79
CA ASP A 97 -3.19 -11.60 -1.84
C ASP A 97 -1.83 -11.54 -2.52
N LEU A 98 -1.61 -10.44 -3.24
CA LEU A 98 -0.31 -9.98 -3.67
C LEU A 98 0.07 -8.75 -2.84
N ILE A 99 1.04 -8.91 -1.95
CA ILE A 99 1.55 -7.84 -1.09
C ILE A 99 2.95 -7.46 -1.59
N ASP A 100 3.08 -6.23 -2.07
CA ASP A 100 4.35 -5.61 -2.50
C ASP A 100 4.67 -4.50 -1.51
N CYS A 101 5.62 -4.74 -0.61
CA CYS A 101 5.90 -3.79 0.47
C CYS A 101 6.82 -2.67 -0.03
N ALA A 102 7.68 -2.93 -1.02
CA ALA A 102 8.72 -2.01 -1.43
C ALA A 102 8.31 -1.04 -2.54
N TYR A 103 8.70 0.24 -2.41
CA TYR A 103 8.91 1.11 -3.56
C TYR A 103 10.37 1.06 -4.01
N LEU A 104 10.58 0.92 -5.32
CA LEU A 104 11.91 0.95 -5.93
C LEU A 104 12.54 2.34 -5.84
N GLU A 105 13.16 2.72 -4.72
CA GLU A 105 14.20 3.74 -4.74
C GLU A 105 15.42 3.42 -3.87
N THR A 106 16.57 3.82 -4.40
CA THR A 106 17.94 3.41 -4.08
C THR A 106 18.54 4.08 -2.83
N ARG A 107 17.74 4.40 -1.80
CA ARG A 107 18.26 5.08 -0.61
C ARG A 107 17.72 4.45 0.66
N ALA A 108 18.65 4.00 1.50
CA ALA A 108 18.51 3.32 2.79
C ALA A 108 17.78 4.13 3.89
N SER A 109 16.66 4.77 3.56
CA SER A 109 15.78 5.47 4.51
C SER A 109 14.44 4.77 4.70
N ASP A 110 14.17 3.70 3.95
CA ASP A 110 12.94 2.95 4.13
C ASP A 110 13.13 2.03 5.35
N VAL A 111 12.23 2.18 6.30
CA VAL A 111 12.23 1.45 7.56
C VAL A 111 11.40 0.20 7.33
N ALA A 112 11.91 -0.96 7.74
CA ALA A 112 11.34 -2.28 7.42
C ALA A 112 9.79 -2.34 7.46
N ASP A 113 9.19 -2.74 6.35
CA ASP A 113 7.75 -3.00 6.27
C ASP A 113 7.35 -4.26 7.02
N THR A 114 6.10 -4.30 7.44
CA THR A 114 5.50 -5.47 8.08
C THR A 114 4.23 -5.89 7.34
N ALA A 115 4.27 -7.09 6.74
CA ALA A 115 3.12 -7.72 6.12
C ALA A 115 2.51 -8.81 7.02
N TYR A 116 1.20 -8.74 7.21
CA TYR A 116 0.37 -9.74 7.86
C TYR A 116 -0.58 -10.34 6.81
N TYR A 117 -0.69 -11.66 6.77
CA TYR A 117 -1.58 -12.35 5.84
C TYR A 117 -2.23 -13.54 6.51
N THR A 118 -3.47 -13.85 6.10
CA THR A 118 -4.21 -15.01 6.58
C THR A 118 -4.45 -15.93 5.39
N PRO A 119 -3.73 -17.06 5.26
CA PRO A 119 -3.97 -17.98 4.16
C PRO A 119 -5.29 -18.71 4.39
N SER A 120 -6.40 -18.14 3.91
CA SER A 120 -7.71 -18.80 3.98
C SER A 120 -7.99 -19.60 2.71
N GLU A 121 -7.52 -19.17 1.54
CA GLU A 121 -7.68 -19.90 0.26
C GLU A 121 -6.54 -19.64 -0.74
N GLY A 122 -5.35 -20.21 -0.52
CA GLY A 122 -4.26 -20.27 -1.52
C GLY A 122 -3.01 -19.51 -1.15
N ASP A 123 -2.10 -19.38 -2.13
CA ASP A 123 -0.79 -18.79 -1.95
C ASP A 123 -0.91 -17.26 -1.82
N VAL A 124 -0.40 -16.71 -0.73
CA VAL A 124 -0.14 -15.28 -0.59
C VAL A 124 1.28 -15.01 -1.04
N VAL A 125 1.45 -14.08 -1.97
CA VAL A 125 2.78 -13.64 -2.43
C VAL A 125 3.12 -12.37 -1.69
N VAL A 126 4.13 -12.44 -0.82
CA VAL A 126 4.69 -11.27 -0.13
C VAL A 126 6.08 -11.00 -0.70
N ASP A 127 6.24 -9.86 -1.36
CA ASP A 127 7.53 -9.32 -1.75
C ASP A 127 7.79 -8.04 -0.96
N CYS A 128 8.40 -8.18 0.22
CA CYS A 128 8.97 -7.04 0.96
C CYS A 128 10.49 -6.92 0.70
N LYS A 129 10.99 -7.48 -0.39
CA LYS A 129 12.42 -7.44 -0.66
C LYS A 129 12.79 -6.00 -0.98
N GLU A 130 13.72 -5.43 -0.21
CA GLU A 130 14.52 -4.29 -0.65
C GLU A 130 15.12 -4.67 -2.01
N ALA A 131 14.51 -4.21 -3.08
CA ALA A 131 15.02 -4.43 -4.41
C ALA A 131 16.22 -3.51 -4.61
N TYR A 132 17.36 -3.92 -4.05
CA TYR A 132 18.66 -3.51 -4.54
C TYR A 132 18.84 -4.19 -5.92
N PRO A 133 18.77 -3.48 -7.06
CA PRO A 133 19.50 -3.96 -8.22
C PRO A 133 20.96 -4.04 -7.77
N LYS A 134 21.56 -5.23 -7.88
CA LYS A 134 23.00 -5.41 -7.70
C LYS A 134 23.68 -4.32 -8.52
N ASP A 135 24.33 -3.37 -7.88
CA ASP A 135 25.12 -2.38 -8.59
C ASP A 135 26.55 -2.90 -8.61
N PRO A 136 26.99 -3.59 -9.68
CA PRO A 136 28.35 -4.12 -9.76
C PRO A 136 29.42 -3.02 -9.79
N THR A 137 29.02 -1.74 -9.81
CA THR A 137 29.92 -0.59 -9.78
C THR A 137 29.98 0.11 -8.43
N ASN A 138 29.18 -0.30 -7.43
CA ASN A 138 29.18 0.29 -6.10
C ASN A 138 29.96 -0.58 -5.10
N PRO A 139 31.23 -0.23 -4.76
CA PRO A 139 32.09 -1.04 -3.88
C PRO A 139 31.65 -1.05 -2.41
N THR A 140 30.59 -0.32 -2.03
CA THR A 140 30.00 -0.39 -0.68
C THR A 140 28.74 -1.23 -0.62
N ASP A 141 28.38 -1.92 -1.71
CA ASP A 141 27.29 -2.90 -1.69
C ASP A 141 27.70 -4.13 -0.88
N LEU A 142 27.36 -4.12 0.41
CA LEU A 142 27.64 -5.21 1.34
C LEU A 142 26.80 -6.47 1.05
N SER A 143 25.88 -6.43 0.07
CA SER A 143 25.12 -7.60 -0.38
C SER A 143 25.82 -8.38 -1.50
N ASP A 144 26.96 -7.90 -2.00
CA ASP A 144 27.80 -8.61 -2.97
C ASP A 144 28.71 -9.65 -2.27
N PRO A 145 28.53 -10.97 -2.54
CA PRO A 145 29.36 -12.02 -1.93
C PRO A 145 30.82 -11.99 -2.40
N THR A 146 31.17 -11.19 -3.42
CA THR A 146 32.56 -11.00 -3.84
C THR A 146 33.36 -10.05 -2.94
N TYR A 147 32.69 -9.25 -2.09
CA TYR A 147 33.32 -8.27 -1.19
C TYR A 147 33.20 -8.61 0.30
N GLN A 148 32.52 -9.70 0.66
CA GLN A 148 32.50 -10.23 2.02
C GLN A 148 33.65 -11.24 2.21
N THR A 149 34.78 -10.79 2.78
CA THR A 149 35.88 -11.65 3.25
C THR A 149 35.64 -12.19 4.65
#